data_AF-A0A367I7X7-F1
#
_entry.id   AF-A0A367I7X7-F1
#
_cell.length_a   1.000
_cell.length_b   1.000
_cell.length_c   1.000
_cell.angle_alpha   90.00
_cell.angle_beta   90.00
_cell.angle_gamma   90.00
#
_symmetry.space_group_name_H-M   'P 1'
#
loop_
_entity.id
_entity.type
_entity.pdbx_description
1 polymer ?
#
loop_
_entity_poly.entity_id
_entity_poly.type
_entity_poly.pdbx_seq_one_letter_code
_entity_poly.pdbx_strand_id
1 'polypeptide(L)'
;MPSLEKKRHLPNSYMASRDEVASRRTDVQRRIRIALNAAKAEERASVKGGETTVAFVKEEQCIGCDQCTIVCDDDAIELYDKPLASPLMKVDINRKAKVLRDPCTGCRLCVFACPTDAIIMIDR
;
A
#
# COMPACT_ATOMS: atom_id res chain seq x y z
N MET A 1 -27.40 24.63 59.13
CA MET A 1 -27.72 23.63 58.09
C MET A 1 -26.44 23.20 57.39
N PRO A 2 -25.90 22.01 57.67
CA PRO A 2 -24.70 21.53 57.01
C PRO A 2 -25.03 20.59 55.84
N SER A 3 -24.39 20.91 54.70
CA SER A 3 -23.64 19.98 53.86
C SER A 3 -24.36 18.95 52.97
N LEU A 4 -23.74 18.80 51.79
CA LEU A 4 -23.66 17.60 50.93
C LEU A 4 -24.68 17.51 49.79
N GLU A 5 -24.53 18.42 48.82
CA GLU A 5 -24.76 18.05 47.42
C GLU A 5 -23.78 16.93 47.05
N LYS A 6 -24.29 15.69 47.00
CA LYS A 6 -23.59 14.52 46.44
C LYS A 6 -23.20 14.82 44.99
N LYS A 7 -21.96 15.26 44.77
CA LYS A 7 -21.31 15.18 43.45
C LYS A 7 -21.30 13.70 43.05
N ARG A 8 -22.21 13.34 42.16
CA ARG A 8 -22.23 12.05 41.46
C ARG A 8 -20.94 11.95 40.65
N HIS A 9 -19.91 11.35 41.24
CA HIS A 9 -18.73 10.94 40.53
C HIS A 9 -19.13 9.72 39.69
N LEU A 10 -19.49 9.93 38.42
CA LEU A 10 -19.58 8.80 37.51
C LEU A 10 -18.15 8.30 37.27
N PRO A 11 -17.84 7.02 37.56
CA PRO A 11 -16.54 6.47 37.23
C PRO A 11 -16.36 6.55 35.71
N ASN A 12 -15.14 6.88 35.29
CA ASN A 12 -14.69 6.98 33.90
C ASN A 12 -14.67 5.61 33.18
N SER A 13 -15.68 4.75 33.42
CA SER A 13 -15.74 3.33 33.05
C SER A 13 -15.92 3.07 31.55
N TYR A 14 -15.96 4.11 30.73
CA TYR A 14 -16.18 4.03 29.28
C TYR A 14 -14.95 4.30 28.42
N MET A 15 -13.82 4.68 29.02
CA MET A 15 -12.58 4.96 28.27
C MET A 15 -11.48 3.98 28.69
N ALA A 16 -11.15 3.06 27.79
CA ALA A 16 -10.02 2.15 27.97
C ALA A 16 -8.71 2.94 28.12
N SER A 17 -7.80 2.44 28.95
CA SER A 17 -6.50 3.10 29.17
C SER A 17 -5.65 3.08 27.90
N ARG A 18 -4.65 3.97 27.81
CA ARG A 18 -3.71 4.00 26.68
C ARG A 18 -3.01 2.66 26.52
N ASP A 19 -2.66 2.02 27.63
CA ASP A 19 -1.95 0.73 27.63
C ASP A 19 -2.88 -0.42 27.21
N GLU A 20 -4.15 -0.41 27.64
CA GLU A 20 -5.17 -1.36 27.18
C GLU A 20 -5.45 -1.22 25.68
N VAL A 21 -5.48 0.01 25.16
CA VAL A 21 -5.63 0.24 23.72
C VAL A 21 -4.38 -0.19 22.97
N ALA A 22 -3.19 0.09 23.50
CA ALA A 22 -1.91 -0.30 22.89
C ALA A 22 -1.78 -1.83 22.79
N SER A 23 -2.04 -2.54 23.88
CA SER A 23 -2.01 -4.01 23.93
C SER A 23 -2.99 -4.64 22.95
N ARG A 24 -4.24 -4.14 22.90
CA ARG A 24 -5.21 -4.63 21.91
C ARG A 24 -4.79 -4.33 20.47
N ARG A 25 -4.21 -3.15 20.22
CA ARG A 25 -3.72 -2.78 18.87
C ARG A 25 -2.60 -3.70 18.41
N THR A 26 -1.63 -4.03 19.27
CA THR A 26 -0.51 -4.90 18.89
C THR A 26 -0.99 -6.32 18.57
N ASP A 27 -1.92 -6.87 19.36
CA ASP A 27 -2.50 -8.19 19.12
C ASP A 27 -3.32 -8.23 17.82
N VAL A 28 -4.15 -7.21 17.59
CA VAL A 28 -4.95 -7.10 16.36
C VAL A 28 -4.05 -6.92 15.14
N GLN A 29 -3.05 -6.05 15.22
CA GLN A 29 -2.07 -5.85 14.14
C GLN A 29 -1.33 -7.14 13.79
N ARG A 30 -0.92 -7.93 14.79
CA ARG A 30 -0.28 -9.24 14.57
C ARG A 30 -1.20 -10.18 13.80
N ARG A 31 -2.46 -10.30 14.23
CA ARG A 31 -3.45 -11.18 13.57
C ARG A 31 -3.74 -10.74 12.14
N ILE A 32 -3.95 -9.44 11.93
CA ILE A 32 -4.15 -8.86 10.59
C ILE A 32 -2.95 -9.16 9.69
N ARG A 33 -1.72 -8.96 10.19
CA ARG A 33 -0.51 -9.23 9.43
C ARG A 33 -0.42 -10.69 8.99
N ILE A 34 -0.68 -11.64 9.88
CA ILE A 34 -0.66 -13.08 9.56
C ILE A 34 -1.72 -13.39 8.49
N ALA A 35 -2.95 -12.92 8.68
CA ALA A 35 -4.05 -13.16 7.75
C ALA A 35 -3.77 -12.58 6.35
N LEU A 36 -3.30 -11.33 6.27
CA LEU A 36 -2.97 -10.67 5.00
C LEU A 36 -1.81 -11.38 4.28
N ASN A 37 -0.79 -11.80 5.01
CA ASN A 37 0.33 -12.55 4.42
C ASN A 37 -0.12 -13.89 3.85
N ALA A 38 -0.99 -14.61 4.56
CA ALA A 38 -1.54 -15.87 4.08
C ALA A 38 -2.40 -15.66 2.82
N ALA A 39 -3.28 -14.66 2.83
CA ALA A 39 -4.16 -14.36 1.69
C ALA A 39 -3.37 -13.98 0.42
N LYS A 40 -2.25 -13.27 0.56
CA LYS A 40 -1.41 -12.87 -0.59
C LYS A 40 -0.35 -13.91 -0.98
N ALA A 41 -0.23 -15.04 -0.28
CA ALA A 41 0.87 -15.99 -0.50
C ALA A 41 0.80 -16.66 -1.88
N GLU A 42 -0.38 -17.14 -2.28
CA GLU A 42 -0.60 -17.84 -3.55
C GLU A 42 -0.41 -16.90 -4.75
N GLU A 43 -1.01 -15.71 -4.68
CA GLU A 43 -0.84 -14.66 -5.68
C GLU A 43 0.64 -14.34 -5.88
N ARG A 44 1.40 -14.08 -4.80
CA ARG A 44 2.84 -13.79 -4.88
C ARG A 44 3.67 -14.94 -5.46
N ALA A 45 3.30 -16.18 -5.15
CA ALA A 45 3.99 -17.37 -5.66
C ALA A 45 3.79 -17.55 -7.18
N SER A 46 2.63 -17.13 -7.70
CA SER A 46 2.28 -17.30 -9.11
C SER A 46 2.80 -16.18 -10.04
N VAL A 47 3.32 -15.07 -9.50
CA VAL A 47 3.86 -13.97 -10.33
C VAL A 47 5.11 -14.43 -11.07
N LYS A 48 5.07 -14.43 -12.40
CA LYS A 48 6.22 -14.70 -13.30
C LYS A 48 7.39 -13.77 -12.99
N GLY A 49 8.63 -14.25 -13.04
CA GLY A 49 9.84 -13.43 -12.86
C GLY A 49 11.06 -14.02 -13.54
N GLY A 50 12.18 -13.30 -13.48
CA GLY A 50 13.45 -13.69 -14.09
C GLY A 50 13.77 -12.96 -15.39
N GLU A 51 14.94 -13.25 -15.97
CA GLU A 51 15.57 -12.50 -17.06
C GLU A 51 14.76 -12.46 -18.38
N THR A 52 13.86 -13.41 -18.58
CA THR A 52 12.97 -13.49 -19.76
C THR A 52 11.67 -12.69 -19.60
N THR A 53 11.50 -12.00 -18.47
CA THR A 53 10.28 -11.25 -18.13
C THR A 53 10.61 -9.82 -17.76
N VAL A 54 9.68 -8.92 -18.02
CA VAL A 54 9.82 -7.49 -17.74
C VAL A 54 8.57 -6.96 -17.05
N ALA A 55 8.73 -6.02 -16.13
CA ALA A 55 7.60 -5.36 -15.49
C ALA A 55 6.90 -4.41 -16.47
N PHE A 56 5.58 -4.32 -16.38
CA PHE A 56 4.74 -3.48 -17.22
C PHE A 56 3.69 -2.76 -16.37
N VAL A 57 3.52 -1.46 -16.59
CA VAL A 57 2.58 -0.62 -15.83
C VAL A 57 1.28 -0.45 -16.61
N LYS A 58 0.17 -0.89 -16.02
CA LYS A 58 -1.19 -0.55 -16.42
C LYS A 58 -1.49 0.88 -15.99
N GLU A 59 -1.41 1.80 -16.95
CA GLU A 59 -1.50 3.23 -16.70
C GLU A 59 -2.84 3.62 -16.04
N GLU A 60 -3.92 2.92 -16.38
CA GLU A 60 -5.27 3.13 -15.86
C GLU A 60 -5.40 2.80 -14.37
N GLN A 61 -4.55 1.93 -13.83
CA GLN A 61 -4.51 1.54 -12.41
C GLN A 61 -3.42 2.26 -11.63
N CYS A 62 -2.46 2.89 -12.33
CA CYS A 62 -1.35 3.59 -11.70
C CYS A 62 -1.81 4.92 -11.09
N ILE A 63 -1.60 5.10 -9.79
CA ILE A 63 -1.97 6.33 -9.06
C ILE A 63 -0.79 7.27 -8.78
N GLY A 64 0.40 6.99 -9.33
CA GLY A 64 1.57 7.87 -9.17
C GLY A 64 2.16 7.94 -7.75
N CYS A 65 1.94 6.90 -6.93
CA CYS A 65 2.37 6.84 -5.53
C CYS A 65 3.87 6.54 -5.30
N ASP A 66 4.66 6.46 -6.37
CA ASP A 66 6.12 6.26 -6.39
C ASP A 66 6.74 5.10 -5.59
N GLN A 67 5.96 4.25 -4.93
CA GLN A 67 6.49 3.09 -4.18
C GLN A 67 7.34 2.13 -5.03
N CYS A 68 7.04 2.03 -6.33
CA CYS A 68 7.79 1.19 -7.25
C CYS A 68 9.23 1.69 -7.47
N THR A 69 9.47 3.00 -7.45
CA THR A 69 10.83 3.55 -7.61
C THR A 69 11.68 3.29 -6.37
N ILE A 70 11.07 3.31 -5.19
CA ILE A 70 11.77 3.06 -3.91
C ILE A 70 12.32 1.63 -3.83
N VAL A 71 11.66 0.66 -4.45
CA VAL A 71 12.04 -0.78 -4.38
C VAL A 71 12.82 -1.28 -5.60
N CYS A 72 13.12 -0.40 -6.57
CA CYS A 72 13.84 -0.78 -7.77
C CYS A 72 15.33 -0.46 -7.59
N ASP A 73 16.13 -1.48 -7.32
CA ASP A 73 17.59 -1.33 -7.18
C ASP A 73 18.32 -1.14 -8.53
N ASP A 74 17.62 -1.35 -9.64
CA ASP A 74 18.16 -1.31 -11.01
C ASP A 74 17.85 0.01 -11.75
N ASP A 75 17.26 1.01 -11.09
CA ASP A 75 16.82 2.29 -11.69
C ASP A 75 15.94 2.13 -12.95
N ALA A 76 15.19 1.02 -13.02
CA ALA A 76 14.41 0.65 -14.20
C ALA A 76 13.02 1.32 -14.29
N ILE A 77 12.75 2.35 -13.48
CA ILE A 77 11.41 2.95 -13.38
C ILE A 77 11.48 4.47 -13.41
N GLU A 78 10.75 5.08 -14.34
CA GLU A 78 10.59 6.52 -14.47
C GLU A 78 9.17 6.95 -14.09
N LEU A 79 9.04 8.18 -13.60
CA LEU A 79 7.76 8.84 -13.40
C LEU A 79 7.56 9.95 -14.42
N TYR A 80 6.35 10.08 -14.95
CA TYR A 80 5.99 11.13 -15.90
C TYR A 80 4.60 11.69 -15.58
N ASP A 81 4.36 12.93 -15.99
CA ASP A 81 3.08 13.59 -15.80
C ASP A 81 2.14 13.30 -16.96
N LYS A 82 0.87 13.06 -16.64
CA LYS A 82 -0.21 12.93 -17.61
C LYS A 82 -1.48 13.55 -17.04
N PRO A 83 -2.37 14.13 -17.85
CA PRO A 83 -3.68 14.53 -17.36
C PRO A 83 -4.49 13.34 -16.82
N LEU A 84 -5.26 13.57 -15.76
CA LEU A 84 -6.16 12.57 -15.21
C LEU A 84 -7.28 12.27 -16.21
N ALA A 85 -7.43 10.99 -16.55
CA ALA A 85 -8.56 10.51 -17.34
C ALA A 85 -9.81 10.39 -16.45
N SER A 86 -10.47 11.51 -16.16
CA SER A 86 -11.74 11.54 -15.41
C SER A 86 -12.75 12.48 -16.07
N PRO A 87 -14.00 12.04 -16.31
CA PRO A 87 -15.05 12.93 -16.82
C PRO A 87 -15.57 13.90 -15.76
N LEU A 88 -15.26 13.68 -14.47
CA LEU A 88 -15.78 14.48 -13.35
C LEU A 88 -14.78 15.53 -12.86
N MET A 89 -13.50 15.37 -13.15
CA MET A 89 -12.44 16.22 -12.59
C MET A 89 -11.33 16.47 -13.60
N LYS A 90 -10.96 17.75 -13.77
CA LYS A 90 -9.82 18.15 -14.59
C LYS A 90 -8.58 18.31 -13.72
N VAL A 91 -7.62 17.40 -13.87
CA VAL A 91 -6.29 17.49 -13.24
C VAL A 91 -5.25 17.33 -14.34
N ASP A 92 -4.42 18.34 -14.53
CA ASP A 92 -3.42 18.35 -15.61
C ASP A 92 -2.20 17.46 -15.27
N ILE A 93 -1.92 17.26 -13.98
CA ILE A 93 -0.77 16.50 -13.47
C ILE A 93 -1.25 15.32 -12.63
N ASN A 94 -1.28 14.14 -13.23
CA ASN A 94 -1.50 12.84 -12.60
C ASN A 94 -0.30 11.95 -12.91
N ARG A 95 0.66 11.88 -11.98
CA ARG A 95 1.92 11.13 -12.16
C ARG A 95 1.64 9.66 -12.48
N LYS A 96 2.41 9.11 -13.42
CA LYS A 96 2.37 7.71 -13.85
C LYS A 96 3.78 7.13 -13.83
N ALA A 97 3.87 5.83 -13.60
CA ALA A 97 5.12 5.08 -13.69
C ALA A 97 5.27 4.41 -15.06
N LYS A 98 6.51 4.31 -15.53
CA LYS A 98 6.89 3.56 -16.72
C LYS A 98 8.12 2.73 -16.40
N VAL A 99 8.12 1.47 -16.84
CA VAL A 99 9.29 0.59 -16.71
C VAL A 99 10.16 0.72 -17.97
N LEU A 100 11.46 0.92 -17.77
CA LEU A 100 12.50 0.83 -18.78
C LEU A 100 12.89 -0.63 -18.94
N ARG A 101 12.77 -1.17 -20.16
CA ARG A 101 12.91 -2.62 -20.39
C ARG A 101 14.34 -3.14 -20.23
N ASP A 102 15.32 -2.34 -20.61
CA ASP A 102 16.73 -2.73 -20.64
C ASP A 102 17.30 -2.92 -19.22
N PRO A 103 17.18 -1.95 -18.30
CA PRO A 103 17.67 -2.12 -16.92
C PRO A 103 16.81 -3.07 -16.06
N CYS A 104 15.59 -3.42 -16.48
CA CYS A 104 14.72 -4.30 -15.70
C CYS A 104 15.25 -5.75 -15.67
N THR A 105 15.54 -6.26 -14.48
CA THR A 105 16.04 -7.63 -14.23
C THR A 105 14.93 -8.69 -14.11
N GLY A 106 13.67 -8.25 -13.97
CA GLY A 106 12.54 -9.14 -13.74
C GLY A 106 12.43 -9.65 -12.29
N CYS A 107 12.96 -8.90 -11.31
CA CYS A 107 12.97 -9.27 -9.88
C CYS A 107 11.58 -9.26 -9.18
N ARG A 108 10.60 -8.55 -9.76
CA ARG A 108 9.19 -8.43 -9.29
C ARG A 108 8.95 -7.60 -8.03
N LEU A 109 9.96 -6.96 -7.44
CA LEU A 109 9.77 -6.17 -6.21
C LEU A 109 8.74 -5.04 -6.39
N CYS A 110 8.78 -4.36 -7.53
CA CYS A 110 7.83 -3.29 -7.87
C CYS A 110 6.38 -3.78 -8.01
N VAL A 111 6.16 -5.03 -8.45
CA VAL A 111 4.83 -5.66 -8.49
C VAL A 111 4.27 -5.79 -7.08
N PHE A 112 5.08 -6.28 -6.13
CA PHE A 112 4.64 -6.46 -4.74
C PHE A 112 4.51 -5.15 -3.95
N ALA A 113 5.23 -4.11 -4.37
CA ALA A 113 5.16 -2.79 -3.76
C ALA A 113 3.99 -1.94 -4.27
N CYS A 114 3.41 -2.28 -5.44
CA CYS A 114 2.32 -1.50 -6.02
C CYS A 114 1.04 -1.65 -5.17
N PRO A 115 0.51 -0.57 -4.55
CA PRO A 115 -0.67 -0.68 -3.69
C PRO A 115 -1.97 -0.89 -4.48
N THR A 116 -1.95 -0.68 -5.80
CA THR A 116 -3.11 -0.80 -6.69
C THR A 116 -2.96 -1.95 -7.71
N ASP A 117 -1.93 -2.79 -7.54
CA ASP A 117 -1.62 -3.92 -8.43
C ASP A 117 -1.51 -3.52 -9.92
N ALA A 118 -1.13 -2.26 -10.18
CA ALA A 118 -0.99 -1.69 -11.52
C ALA A 118 0.22 -2.21 -12.28
N ILE A 119 1.16 -2.89 -11.63
CA ILE A 119 2.38 -3.41 -12.25
C ILE A 119 2.25 -4.92 -12.39
N ILE A 120 2.42 -5.43 -13.60
CA ILE A 120 2.38 -6.86 -13.92
C ILE A 120 3.68 -7.31 -14.58
N MET A 121 3.88 -8.61 -14.70
CA MET A 121 5.02 -9.20 -15.39
C MET A 121 4.58 -9.74 -16.74
N ILE A 122 5.27 -9.32 -17.80
CA ILE A 122 5.06 -9.78 -19.17
C ILE A 122 6.33 -10.45 -19.69
N ASP A 123 6.20 -11.25 -20.74
CA ASP A 123 7.35 -11.82 -21.43
C ASP A 123 8.07 -10.70 -22.23
N ARG A 124 9.40 -10.74 -22.28
CA ARG A 124 10.24 -9.69 -22.89
C ARG A 124 10.10 -9.59 -24.40
#